data_AF-A0A3C1D7K6-F1
#
_entry.id   AF-A0A3C1D7K6-F1
#
_cell.length_a   1.000
_cell.length_b   1.000
_cell.length_c   1.000
_cell.angle_alpha   90.00
_cell.angle_beta   90.00
_cell.angle_gamma   90.00
#
_symmetry.space_group_name_H-M   'P 1'
#
loop_
_entity.id
_entity.type
_entity.pdbx_description
1 polymer ?
#
loop_
_entity_poly.entity_id
_entity_poly.type
_entity_poly.pdbx_seq_one_letter_code
_entity_poly.pdbx_strand_id
1 'polypeptide(L)'
;MSDEPHGDATTNDVPGSDMDEMDDDGYDEPLIAEPPHPINWNLLSAEDAEAEWLELNRWVDWLRHTYGLPASVIPPAWHMHPELLWELSALHLHWLCAYDPDQNGSAPLGWHRDF
;
A
#
# COMPACT_ATOMS: atom_id res chain seq x y z
N MET A 1 -38.14 -20.99 56.42
CA MET A 1 -39.61 -20.99 56.55
C MET A 1 -40.08 -19.57 56.34
N SER A 2 -41.02 -19.41 55.40
CA SER A 2 -41.96 -18.29 55.15
C SER A 2 -41.36 -16.97 54.62
N ASP A 3 -41.57 -16.59 53.35
CA ASP A 3 -42.76 -16.01 52.66
C ASP A 3 -42.83 -14.47 52.85
N GLU A 4 -42.39 -13.62 51.92
CA GLU A 4 -42.99 -13.11 50.64
C GLU A 4 -43.68 -11.71 50.82
N PRO A 5 -44.12 -10.98 49.77
CA PRO A 5 -43.46 -9.78 49.23
C PRO A 5 -44.34 -8.50 49.32
N HIS A 6 -43.86 -7.36 48.79
CA HIS A 6 -44.72 -6.24 48.39
C HIS A 6 -44.30 -5.75 46.99
N GLY A 7 -45.17 -5.97 46.00
CA GLY A 7 -45.15 -5.26 44.73
C GLY A 7 -46.05 -4.02 44.80
N ASP A 8 -45.79 -3.00 43.98
CA ASP A 8 -46.60 -2.68 42.80
C ASP A 8 -45.95 -1.50 42.03
N ALA A 9 -46.22 -1.46 40.73
CA ALA A 9 -45.62 -0.62 39.72
C ALA A 9 -46.22 0.80 39.63
N THR A 10 -45.48 1.75 39.04
CA THR A 10 -45.80 2.40 37.74
C THR A 10 -45.12 3.77 37.56
N THR A 11 -44.29 3.83 36.51
CA THR A 11 -44.14 4.88 35.49
C THR A 11 -44.04 6.37 35.88
N ASN A 12 -42.94 7.02 35.51
CA ASN A 12 -43.02 8.10 34.51
C ASN A 12 -41.67 8.45 33.86
N ASP A 13 -41.78 8.58 32.55
CA ASP A 13 -40.86 9.02 31.49
C ASP A 13 -40.30 10.44 31.69
N VAL A 14 -39.01 10.65 31.37
CA VAL A 14 -38.51 11.89 30.74
C VAL A 14 -37.38 11.53 29.75
N PRO A 15 -37.43 12.01 28.49
CA PRO A 15 -36.52 11.62 27.40
C PRO A 15 -35.39 12.64 27.13
N GLY A 16 -34.26 12.12 26.60
CA GLY A 16 -33.40 12.77 25.60
C GLY A 16 -32.38 13.84 26.02
N SER A 17 -31.09 13.50 25.93
CA SER A 17 -30.05 14.26 25.18
C SER A 17 -28.79 13.38 25.11
N ASP A 18 -28.48 12.74 23.99
CA ASP A 18 -27.63 13.30 22.91
C ASP A 18 -26.42 14.07 23.45
N MET A 19 -25.26 13.42 23.46
CA MET A 19 -23.98 13.95 22.98
C MET A 19 -22.87 12.92 23.21
N ASP A 20 -22.51 12.25 22.13
CA ASP A 20 -21.14 12.19 21.64
C ASP A 20 -20.04 11.91 22.66
N GLU A 21 -19.88 10.64 23.03
CA GLU A 21 -18.54 10.06 23.06
C GLU A 21 -18.52 9.00 21.97
N MET A 22 -18.51 9.49 20.72
CA MET A 22 -17.74 8.78 19.71
C MET A 22 -16.32 8.77 20.27
N ASP A 23 -15.94 7.65 20.87
CA ASP A 23 -14.56 7.22 20.91
C ASP A 23 -14.12 7.12 19.44
N ASP A 24 -13.76 8.27 18.88
CA ASP A 24 -13.07 8.48 17.62
C ASP A 24 -11.58 8.25 17.87
N ASP A 25 -11.27 7.11 18.48
CA ASP A 25 -9.91 6.55 18.59
C ASP A 25 -9.64 5.55 17.45
N GLY A 26 -10.48 5.56 16.43
CA GLY A 26 -10.24 4.89 15.16
C GLY A 26 -9.39 5.76 14.24
N TYR A 27 -8.29 5.17 13.74
CA TYR A 27 -7.57 5.59 12.53
C TYR A 27 -6.46 6.65 12.67
N ASP A 28 -5.60 6.50 13.68
CA ASP A 28 -4.17 6.79 13.52
C ASP A 28 -3.38 5.47 13.69
N GLU A 29 -3.87 4.38 13.09
CA GLU A 29 -2.96 3.27 12.78
C GLU A 29 -1.94 3.83 11.79
N PRO A 30 -0.63 3.82 12.13
CA PRO A 30 0.38 4.25 11.18
C PRO A 30 0.16 3.43 9.92
N LEU A 31 -0.02 4.09 8.79
CA LEU A 31 -0.12 3.44 7.48
C LEU A 31 1.21 2.71 7.25
N ILE A 32 1.30 1.48 7.73
CA ILE A 32 2.43 0.60 7.47
C ILE A 32 2.32 0.31 5.98
N ALA A 33 3.22 0.92 5.20
CA ALA A 33 3.33 0.60 3.79
C ALA A 33 3.48 -0.92 3.66
N GLU A 34 2.64 -1.54 2.83
CA GLU A 34 2.71 -2.98 2.62
C GLU A 34 4.13 -3.32 2.13
N PRO A 35 4.74 -4.43 2.63
CA PRO A 35 6.04 -4.85 2.16
C PRO A 35 6.04 -4.97 0.63
N PRO A 36 7.09 -4.48 -0.06
CA PRO A 36 7.17 -4.60 -1.51
C PRO A 36 7.04 -6.05 -1.95
N HIS A 37 6.12 -6.35 -2.87
CA HIS A 37 5.86 -7.71 -3.34
C HIS A 37 5.90 -7.81 -4.88
N PRO A 38 6.18 -9.00 -5.44
CA PRO A 38 6.10 -9.23 -6.88
C PRO A 38 4.72 -8.86 -7.44
N ILE A 39 4.72 -8.03 -8.47
CA ILE A 39 3.50 -7.63 -9.18
C ILE A 39 3.14 -8.71 -10.19
N ASN A 40 1.92 -9.26 -10.12
CA ASN A 40 1.37 -10.11 -11.17
C ASN A 40 0.28 -9.35 -11.93
N TRP A 41 0.68 -8.73 -13.04
CA TRP A 41 -0.17 -7.90 -13.89
C TRP A 41 -1.44 -8.59 -14.40
N ASN A 42 -1.47 -9.92 -14.47
CA ASN A 42 -2.65 -10.66 -14.95
C ASN A 42 -3.74 -10.82 -13.90
N LEU A 43 -3.43 -10.58 -12.62
CA LEU A 43 -4.34 -10.80 -11.49
C LEU A 43 -4.87 -9.49 -10.90
N LEU A 44 -4.34 -8.34 -11.32
CA LEU A 44 -4.74 -7.04 -10.80
C LEU A 44 -6.12 -6.65 -11.30
N SER A 45 -6.89 -5.98 -10.44
CA SER A 45 -8.05 -5.23 -10.87
C SER A 45 -7.62 -4.04 -11.74
N ALA A 46 -8.55 -3.41 -12.45
CA ALA A 46 -8.23 -2.25 -13.27
C ALA A 46 -7.70 -1.06 -12.44
N GLU A 47 -8.23 -0.88 -11.22
CA GLU A 47 -7.83 0.17 -10.30
C GLU A 47 -6.43 -0.07 -9.75
N ASP A 48 -6.14 -1.29 -9.29
CA ASP A 48 -4.81 -1.66 -8.79
C ASP A 48 -3.77 -1.58 -9.92
N ALA A 49 -4.12 -2.05 -11.12
CA ALA A 49 -3.25 -1.95 -12.27
C ALA A 49 -2.92 -0.49 -12.59
N GLU A 50 -3.89 0.42 -12.56
CA GLU A 50 -3.63 1.84 -12.81
C GLU A 50 -2.63 2.43 -11.81
N ALA A 51 -2.80 2.16 -10.52
CA ALA A 51 -1.90 2.63 -9.48
C ALA A 51 -0.46 2.12 -9.71
N GLU A 52 -0.31 0.81 -9.89
CA GLU A 52 0.99 0.17 -10.15
C GLU A 52 1.65 0.67 -11.44
N TRP A 53 0.85 0.89 -12.49
CA TRP A 53 1.33 1.44 -13.75
C TRP A 53 1.87 2.86 -13.59
N LEU A 54 1.20 3.71 -12.82
CA LEU A 54 1.63 5.08 -12.58
C LEU A 54 2.90 5.12 -11.73
N GLU A 55 3.00 4.31 -10.68
CA GLU A 55 4.21 4.15 -9.88
C GLU A 55 5.38 3.70 -10.75
N LEU A 56 5.21 2.59 -11.49
CA LEU A 56 6.27 2.05 -12.34
C LEU A 56 6.69 3.05 -13.42
N ASN A 57 5.74 3.76 -14.04
CA ASN A 57 6.07 4.75 -15.06
C ASN A 57 6.90 5.92 -14.50
N ARG A 58 6.59 6.41 -13.29
CA ARG A 58 7.41 7.44 -12.64
C ARG A 58 8.82 6.91 -12.33
N TRP A 59 8.92 5.68 -11.83
CA TRP A 59 10.21 5.08 -11.52
C TRP A 59 11.06 4.82 -12.77
N VAL A 60 10.47 4.32 -13.86
CA VAL A 60 11.17 4.12 -15.14
C VAL A 60 11.63 5.45 -15.73
N ASP A 61 10.83 6.51 -15.61
CA ASP A 61 11.24 7.84 -16.04
C ASP A 61 12.46 8.32 -15.26
N TRP A 62 12.45 8.20 -13.93
CA TRP A 62 13.60 8.49 -13.08
C TRP A 62 14.82 7.64 -13.47
N LEU A 63 14.66 6.33 -13.69
CA LEU A 63 15.74 5.41 -14.04
C LEU A 63 16.42 5.84 -15.34
N ARG A 64 15.64 6.14 -16.38
CA ARG A 64 16.19 6.56 -17.69
C ARG A 64 16.97 7.86 -17.59
N HIS A 65 16.47 8.84 -16.85
CA HIS A 65 17.13 10.13 -16.69
C HIS A 65 18.37 10.05 -15.80
N THR A 66 18.30 9.28 -14.71
CA THR A 66 19.40 9.16 -13.73
C THR A 66 20.58 8.39 -14.31
N TYR A 67 20.31 7.31 -15.04
CA TYR A 67 21.36 6.45 -15.63
C TYR A 67 21.64 6.74 -17.10
N GLY A 68 20.98 7.75 -17.69
CA GLY A 68 21.20 8.15 -19.09
C GLY A 68 20.90 7.04 -20.10
N LEU A 69 19.89 6.21 -19.83
CA LEU A 69 19.60 5.03 -20.65
C LEU A 69 19.07 5.44 -22.03
N PRO A 70 19.67 4.97 -23.13
CA PRO A 70 19.22 5.29 -24.47
C PRO A 70 17.89 4.60 -24.79
N ALA A 71 17.18 5.14 -25.80
CA ALA A 71 15.94 4.55 -26.30
C ALA A 71 16.11 3.13 -26.88
N SER A 72 17.34 2.70 -27.16
CA SER A 72 17.64 1.32 -27.57
C SER A 72 17.57 0.31 -26.42
N VAL A 73 17.68 0.77 -25.17
CA VAL A 73 17.58 -0.08 -23.96
C VAL A 73 16.15 -0.02 -23.43
N ILE A 74 15.63 1.19 -23.19
CA ILE A 74 14.24 1.38 -22.79
C ILE A 74 13.56 2.29 -23.84
N PRO A 75 12.80 1.72 -24.79
CA PRO A 75 12.15 2.47 -25.86
C PRO A 75 11.01 3.34 -25.33
N PRO A 76 10.62 4.39 -26.07
CA PRO A 76 9.32 5.03 -25.90
C PRO A 76 8.21 3.98 -25.99
N ALA A 77 7.15 4.13 -25.20
CA ALA A 77 6.07 3.14 -25.10
C ALA A 77 6.54 1.72 -24.70
N TRP A 78 7.60 1.61 -23.89
CA TRP A 78 8.09 0.35 -23.28
C TRP A 78 6.97 -0.51 -22.69
N HIS A 79 5.92 0.12 -22.19
CA HIS A 79 4.79 -0.54 -21.55
C HIS A 79 3.90 -1.36 -22.51
N MET A 80 4.05 -1.16 -23.82
CA MET A 80 3.43 -2.00 -24.85
C MET A 80 4.20 -3.31 -25.10
N HIS A 81 5.38 -3.45 -24.48
CA HIS A 81 6.23 -4.62 -24.56
C HIS A 81 6.11 -5.44 -23.27
N PRO A 82 5.37 -6.57 -23.27
CA PRO A 82 5.15 -7.35 -22.06
C PRO A 82 6.45 -7.77 -21.38
N GLU A 83 7.48 -8.13 -22.15
CA GLU A 83 8.80 -8.49 -21.62
C GLU A 83 9.41 -7.36 -20.79
N LEU A 84 9.34 -6.11 -21.26
CA LEU A 84 9.85 -4.95 -20.53
C LEU A 84 8.97 -4.63 -19.33
N LEU A 85 7.65 -4.79 -19.44
CA LEU A 85 6.75 -4.59 -18.30
C LEU A 85 7.12 -5.53 -17.14
N TRP A 86 7.33 -6.82 -17.42
CA TRP A 86 7.74 -7.79 -16.40
C TRP A 86 9.14 -7.54 -15.83
N GLU A 87 10.12 -7.28 -16.70
CA GLU A 87 11.51 -7.04 -16.27
C GLU A 87 11.63 -5.76 -15.44
N LEU A 88 10.99 -4.66 -15.87
CA LEU A 88 11.03 -3.40 -15.14
C LEU A 88 10.29 -3.47 -13.81
N SER A 89 9.17 -4.20 -13.74
CA SER A 89 8.50 -4.47 -12.45
C SER A 89 9.42 -5.21 -11.47
N ALA A 90 10.13 -6.25 -11.93
CA ALA A 90 11.04 -6.99 -11.08
C ALA A 90 12.24 -6.14 -10.64
N LEU A 91 12.78 -5.32 -11.54
CA LEU A 91 13.89 -4.42 -11.23
C LEU A 91 13.46 -3.30 -10.25
N HIS A 92 12.25 -2.76 -10.39
CA HIS A 92 11.67 -1.81 -9.45
C HIS A 92 11.51 -2.43 -8.06
N LEU A 93 11.00 -3.68 -8.00
CA LEU A 93 10.90 -4.41 -6.74
C LEU A 93 12.27 -4.61 -6.06
N HIS A 94 13.29 -5.02 -6.82
CA HIS A 94 14.65 -5.16 -6.29
C HIS A 94 15.20 -3.83 -5.76
N TRP A 95 14.89 -2.72 -6.45
CA TRP A 95 15.24 -1.38 -5.99
C TRP A 95 14.53 -1.03 -4.68
N LEU A 96 13.22 -1.26 -4.57
CA LEU A 96 12.45 -1.00 -3.35
C LEU A 96 13.00 -1.81 -2.18
N CYS A 97 13.24 -3.11 -2.37
CA CYS A 97 13.84 -3.94 -1.35
C CYS A 97 15.23 -3.44 -0.95
N ALA A 98 16.08 -3.06 -1.90
CA ALA A 98 17.44 -2.61 -1.60
C ALA A 98 17.51 -1.28 -0.82
N TYR A 99 16.48 -0.45 -0.91
CA TYR A 99 16.39 0.84 -0.22
C TYR A 99 15.43 0.83 0.98
N ASP A 100 14.91 -0.33 1.36
CA ASP A 100 14.07 -0.49 2.54
C ASP A 100 14.84 -0.11 3.84
N PRO A 101 14.22 0.59 4.79
CA PRO A 101 14.87 1.04 6.03
C PRO A 101 15.48 -0.08 6.87
N ASP A 102 14.95 -1.30 6.77
CA ASP A 102 15.40 -2.46 7.54
C ASP A 102 16.51 -3.26 6.82
N GLN A 103 16.87 -2.88 5.58
CA GLN A 103 17.98 -3.52 4.87
C GLN A 103 19.36 -3.06 5.33
N ASN A 104 20.35 -3.89 5.04
CA ASN A 104 21.75 -3.53 5.26
C ASN A 104 22.14 -2.31 4.41
N GLY A 105 22.90 -1.37 4.96
CA GLY A 105 23.28 -0.14 4.25
C GLY A 105 24.11 -0.35 2.96
N SER A 106 24.63 -1.56 2.72
CA SER A 106 25.27 -1.95 1.46
C SER A 106 24.31 -2.52 0.40
N ALA A 107 23.03 -2.74 0.72
CA ALA A 107 22.06 -3.32 -0.20
C ALA A 107 21.90 -2.49 -1.50
N PRO A 108 21.91 -1.14 -1.47
CA PRO A 108 21.92 -0.34 -2.70
C PRO A 108 23.11 -0.63 -3.62
N LEU A 109 24.29 -0.89 -3.05
CA LEU A 109 25.46 -1.30 -3.84
C LEU A 109 25.26 -2.67 -4.51
N GLY A 110 24.56 -3.58 -3.83
CA GLY A 110 24.18 -4.87 -4.40
C GLY A 110 23.24 -4.70 -5.59
N TRP A 111 22.22 -3.86 -5.47
CA TRP A 111 21.31 -3.54 -6.56
C TRP A 111 22.05 -2.98 -7.79
N HIS A 112 22.94 -2.02 -7.60
CA HIS A 112 23.74 -1.44 -8.71
C HIS A 112 24.65 -2.44 -9.43
N ARG A 113 25.01 -3.56 -8.80
CA ARG A 113 25.79 -4.62 -9.45
C ARG A 113 24.92 -5.53 -10.31
N ASP A 114 23.67 -5.72 -9.90
CA ASP A 114 22.72 -6.62 -10.55
C ASP A 114 21.94 -5.91 -11.68
N PHE A 115 21.95 -4.57 -11.71
CA PHE A 115 21.43 -3.68 -12.75
C PHE A 115 22.42 -3.48 -13.91
#